data_AF-A0A851D2H9-F1
#
_entry.id   AF-A0A851D2H9-F1
#
_cell.length_a   1.000
_cell.length_b   1.000
_cell.length_c   1.000
_cell.angle_alpha   90.00
_cell.angle_beta   90.00
_cell.angle_gamma   90.00
#
_symmetry.space_group_name_H-M   'P 1'
#
loop_
_entity.id
_entity.type
_entity.pdbx_description
1 polymer ?
#
loop_
_entity_poly.entity_id
_entity_poly.type
_entity_poly.pdbx_seq_one_letter_code
_entity_poly.pdbx_strand_id
1 'polypeptide(L)'
;EIDTSNLTLNYTTHGPMVTEEFNNRSCLNISSTQSVFAGVCLGISTCGLVGNGMVMWFLGFHMKRSPFTVYILNLAVADFSLTFMFFLLLVTFLVLKAFCSYLF
;
A
#
# COMPACT_ATOMS: atom_id res chain seq x y z
N GLU A 1 -32.33 -49.19 29.77
CA GLU A 1 -32.65 -48.00 28.98
C GLU A 1 -31.35 -47.26 28.74
N ILE A 2 -30.80 -47.38 27.54
CA ILE A 2 -29.52 -46.74 27.17
C ILE A 2 -29.91 -45.35 26.67
N ASP A 3 -29.56 -44.34 27.44
CA ASP A 3 -29.90 -42.94 27.18
C ASP A 3 -29.12 -42.46 25.94
N THR A 4 -29.82 -42.30 24.82
CA THR A 4 -29.28 -41.89 23.50
C THR A 4 -29.29 -40.37 23.29
N SER A 5 -29.24 -39.59 24.36
CA SER A 5 -29.31 -38.12 24.32
C SER A 5 -27.96 -37.40 24.19
N ASN A 6 -26.84 -38.13 24.04
CA ASN A 6 -25.48 -37.58 23.86
C ASN A 6 -24.91 -37.73 22.43
N LEU A 7 -25.72 -38.09 21.44
CA LEU A 7 -25.30 -38.20 20.03
C LEU A 7 -25.92 -37.11 19.16
N THR A 8 -25.80 -35.86 19.60
CA THR A 8 -25.87 -34.73 18.66
C THR A 8 -24.49 -34.61 18.01
N LEU A 9 -24.32 -35.38 16.95
CA LEU A 9 -23.23 -35.26 15.99
C LEU A 9 -23.35 -33.85 15.38
N ASN A 10 -22.64 -32.86 15.95
CA ASN A 10 -22.47 -31.54 15.34
C ASN A 10 -21.31 -31.60 14.34
N TYR A 11 -21.53 -32.35 13.25
CA TYR A 11 -20.64 -32.41 12.10
C TYR A 11 -21.04 -31.35 11.08
N THR A 12 -20.92 -30.08 11.44
CA THR A 12 -20.71 -29.07 10.40
C THR A 12 -19.26 -29.17 9.92
N THR A 13 -19.10 -30.01 8.90
CA THR A 13 -18.38 -29.70 7.67
C THR A 13 -16.88 -29.41 7.79
N HIS A 14 -16.07 -30.41 7.48
CA HIS A 14 -14.75 -30.23 6.91
C HIS A 14 -14.83 -29.32 5.67
N GLY A 15 -14.40 -28.06 5.82
CA GLY A 15 -13.64 -27.35 4.79
C GLY A 15 -12.22 -27.16 5.36
N PRO A 16 -11.15 -27.50 4.62
CA PRO A 16 -9.81 -27.35 5.16
C PRO A 16 -9.45 -25.87 5.22
N MET A 17 -8.50 -25.57 6.11
CA MET A 17 -7.66 -24.38 6.08
C MET A 17 -8.31 -23.06 6.52
N VAL A 18 -7.56 -22.40 7.42
CA VAL A 18 -7.73 -21.04 7.94
C VAL A 18 -9.06 -20.77 8.63
N THR A 19 -9.01 -20.79 9.97
CA THR A 19 -9.82 -19.91 10.83
C THR A 19 -10.14 -18.64 10.07
N GLU A 20 -11.42 -18.51 9.72
CA GLU A 20 -11.91 -17.45 8.88
C GLU A 20 -11.42 -16.11 9.42
N GLU A 21 -10.97 -15.27 8.49
CA GLU A 21 -10.65 -13.86 8.58
C GLU A 21 -11.81 -12.99 9.11
N PHE A 22 -12.59 -13.48 10.06
CA PHE A 22 -13.56 -12.71 10.83
C PHE A 22 -12.89 -11.64 11.72
N ASN A 23 -11.56 -11.67 11.79
CA ASN A 23 -10.70 -10.62 12.31
C ASN A 23 -10.57 -9.40 11.36
N ASN A 24 -11.16 -9.43 10.14
CA ASN A 24 -11.29 -8.26 9.26
C ASN A 24 -12.27 -7.19 9.79
N ARG A 25 -13.03 -7.46 10.86
CA ARG A 25 -14.06 -6.55 11.40
C ARG A 25 -13.55 -5.31 12.15
N SER A 26 -12.30 -4.89 11.92
CA SER A 26 -11.72 -3.62 12.40
C SER A 26 -11.08 -2.79 11.26
N CYS A 27 -11.24 -3.25 10.02
CA CYS A 27 -10.65 -2.83 8.74
C CYS A 27 -10.02 -1.43 8.63
N LEU A 28 -8.88 -1.22 9.29
CA LEU A 28 -8.18 0.05 9.40
C LEU A 28 -8.84 1.04 10.37
N ASN A 29 -8.60 0.82 11.66
CA ASN A 29 -8.71 1.81 12.74
C ASN A 29 -7.80 3.02 12.47
N ILE A 30 -8.21 3.84 11.52
CA ILE A 30 -7.59 5.11 11.18
C ILE A 30 -8.34 6.16 11.99
N SER A 31 -7.67 6.63 13.03
CA SER A 31 -8.05 7.89 13.67
C SER A 31 -8.02 9.01 12.63
N SER A 32 -8.88 10.03 12.76
CA SER A 32 -8.93 11.19 11.85
C SER A 32 -7.56 11.82 11.57
N THR A 33 -6.61 11.63 12.49
CA THR A 33 -5.21 12.05 12.37
C THR A 33 -4.43 11.36 11.23
N GLN A 34 -4.70 10.09 10.94
CA GLN A 34 -3.93 9.32 9.95
C GLN A 34 -4.36 9.63 8.50
N SER A 35 -5.59 10.06 8.25
CA SER A 35 -6.01 10.58 6.94
C SER A 35 -5.29 11.89 6.59
N VAL A 36 -5.15 12.80 7.56
CA VAL A 36 -4.40 14.07 7.38
C VAL A 36 -2.93 13.77 7.10
N PHE A 37 -2.33 12.87 7.88
CA PHE A 37 -0.95 12.44 7.67
C PHE A 37 -0.74 11.83 6.28
N ALA A 38 -1.63 10.94 5.84
CA ALA A 38 -1.58 10.35 4.50
C ALA A 38 -1.67 11.42 3.40
N GLY A 39 -2.56 12.41 3.54
CA GLY A 39 -2.67 13.54 2.60
C GLY A 39 -1.39 14.37 2.51
N VAL A 40 -0.77 14.69 3.66
CA VAL A 40 0.50 15.42 3.71
C VAL A 40 1.62 14.60 3.07
N CYS A 41 1.71 13.30 3.36
CA CYS A 41 2.67 12.39 2.74
C CYS A 41 2.50 12.29 1.22
N LEU A 42 1.27 12.22 0.71
CA LEU A 42 0.98 12.23 -0.73
C LEU A 42 1.40 13.56 -1.37
N GLY A 43 1.17 14.69 -0.70
CA GLY A 43 1.60 16.01 -1.16
C GLY A 43 3.13 16.14 -1.24
N ILE A 44 3.85 15.72 -0.19
CA ILE A 44 5.31 15.76 -0.16
C ILE A 44 5.89 14.80 -1.22
N SER A 45 5.32 13.60 -1.35
CA SER A 45 5.74 12.60 -2.33
C SER A 45 5.56 13.10 -3.77
N THR A 46 4.40 13.68 -4.11
CA THR A 46 4.16 14.24 -5.45
C THR A 46 5.07 15.43 -5.74
N CYS A 47 5.32 16.30 -4.76
CA CYS A 47 6.27 17.40 -4.91
C CYS A 47 7.71 16.91 -5.14
N GLY A 48 8.14 15.86 -4.42
CA GLY A 48 9.42 15.19 -4.64
C GLY A 48 9.52 14.51 -6.00
N LEU A 49 8.43 13.93 -6.49
CA LEU A 49 8.32 13.33 -7.82
C LEU A 49 8.47 14.38 -8.93
N VAL A 50 7.79 15.52 -8.80
CA VAL A 50 7.93 16.60 -9.81
C VAL A 50 9.33 17.20 -9.75
N GLY A 51 9.85 17.44 -8.55
CA GLY A 51 11.15 18.08 -8.32
C GLY A 51 12.32 17.27 -8.85
N ASN A 52 12.41 15.98 -8.51
CA ASN A 52 13.48 15.15 -9.02
C ASN A 52 13.37 15.00 -10.57
N GLY A 53 12.17 15.18 -11.15
CA GLY A 53 11.79 14.58 -12.44
C GLY A 53 11.99 15.58 -13.54
N MET A 54 11.75 16.83 -13.19
CA MET A 54 12.34 17.98 -13.84
C MET A 54 13.87 17.88 -13.93
N VAL A 55 14.57 17.46 -12.87
CA VAL A 55 16.04 17.31 -12.93
C VAL A 55 16.44 16.18 -13.89
N MET A 56 15.74 15.04 -13.86
CA MET A 56 15.95 13.95 -14.81
C MET A 56 15.69 14.40 -16.27
N TRP A 57 14.57 15.08 -16.52
CA TRP A 57 14.21 15.61 -17.83
C TRP A 57 15.25 16.62 -18.32
N PHE A 58 15.67 17.53 -17.44
CA PHE A 58 16.64 18.57 -17.75
C PHE A 58 18.04 17.99 -18.02
N LEU A 59 18.52 17.05 -17.21
CA LEU A 59 19.79 16.34 -17.45
C LEU A 59 19.71 15.45 -18.70
N GLY A 60 18.56 14.86 -18.98
CA GLY A 60 18.33 14.02 -20.16
C GLY A 60 18.36 14.82 -21.47
N PHE A 61 17.83 16.05 -21.47
CA PHE A 61 17.77 16.90 -22.66
C PHE A 61 19.00 17.81 -22.85
N HIS A 62 19.71 18.20 -21.79
CA HIS A 62 20.61 19.37 -21.83
C HIS A 62 22.11 19.10 -21.68
N MET A 63 22.61 17.85 -21.58
CA MET A 63 24.06 17.64 -21.44
C MET A 63 24.63 16.52 -22.30
N LYS A 64 25.60 16.93 -23.13
CA LYS A 64 26.58 16.09 -23.83
C LYS A 64 27.06 14.98 -22.88
N ARG A 65 26.67 13.72 -23.16
CA ARG A 65 26.89 12.52 -22.31
C ARG A 65 28.27 12.53 -21.65
N SER A 66 28.31 12.96 -20.40
CA SER A 66 29.44 12.82 -19.51
C SER A 66 29.08 11.76 -18.46
N PRO A 67 30.01 10.87 -18.05
CA PRO A 67 29.75 9.87 -17.01
C PRO A 67 29.22 10.48 -15.70
N PHE A 68 29.53 11.75 -15.44
CA PHE A 68 29.03 12.51 -14.30
C PHE A 68 27.50 12.68 -14.32
N THR A 69 26.92 12.94 -15.49
CA THR A 69 25.47 13.11 -15.66
C THR A 69 24.74 11.78 -15.46
N VAL A 70 25.33 10.66 -15.87
CA VAL A 70 24.75 9.31 -15.67
C VAL A 70 24.69 8.95 -14.19
N TYR A 71 25.71 9.31 -13.41
CA TYR A 71 25.71 9.08 -11.96
C TYR A 71 24.59 9.85 -11.25
N ILE A 72 24.45 11.14 -11.57
CA ILE A 72 23.38 11.99 -11.01
C ILE A 72 22.00 11.51 -11.47
N LEU A 73 21.87 11.07 -12.73
CA LEU A 73 20.64 10.51 -13.26
C LEU A 73 20.24 9.22 -12.54
N ASN A 74 21.21 8.34 -12.26
CA ASN A 74 20.98 7.10 -11.53
C ASN A 74 20.54 7.35 -10.08
N LEU A 75 21.16 8.33 -9.42
CA LEU A 75 20.74 8.77 -8.09
C LEU A 75 19.30 9.31 -8.14
N ALA A 76 19.02 10.23 -9.08
CA ALA A 76 17.68 10.77 -9.27
C ALA A 76 16.65 9.66 -9.55
N VAL A 77 16.95 8.67 -10.41
CA VAL A 77 16.11 7.49 -10.67
C VAL A 77 15.82 6.69 -9.40
N ALA A 78 16.81 6.51 -8.53
CA ALA A 78 16.62 5.79 -7.28
C ALA A 78 15.66 6.56 -6.34
N ASP A 79 15.88 7.86 -6.17
CA ASP A 79 15.01 8.75 -5.38
C ASP A 79 13.59 8.84 -5.96
N PHE A 80 13.47 8.84 -7.29
CA PHE A 80 12.22 8.68 -8.03
C PHE A 80 11.47 7.44 -7.63
N SER A 81 12.16 6.31 -7.78
CA SER A 81 11.56 4.99 -7.65
C SER A 81 11.14 4.76 -6.21
N LEU A 82 11.92 5.22 -5.23
CA LEU A 82 11.57 5.22 -3.81
C LEU A 82 10.33 6.07 -3.53
N THR A 83 10.33 7.32 -3.99
CA THR A 83 9.21 8.26 -3.78
C THR A 83 7.92 7.73 -4.43
N PHE A 84 8.04 7.16 -5.62
CA PHE A 84 6.95 6.54 -6.37
C PHE A 84 6.43 5.27 -5.69
N MET A 85 7.30 4.38 -5.22
CA MET A 85 6.91 3.19 -4.49
C MET A 85 6.16 3.55 -3.20
N PHE A 86 6.64 4.56 -2.47
CA PHE A 86 5.95 5.06 -1.28
C PHE A 86 4.56 5.63 -1.62
N PHE A 87 4.45 6.39 -2.71
CA PHE A 87 3.17 6.88 -3.23
C PHE A 87 2.21 5.74 -3.56
N LEU A 88 2.65 4.73 -4.33
CA LEU A 88 1.83 3.58 -4.70
C LEU A 88 1.38 2.76 -3.49
N LEU A 89 2.23 2.61 -2.49
CA LEU A 89 1.90 1.91 -1.24
C LEU A 89 0.80 2.67 -0.47
N LEU A 90 0.92 3.99 -0.35
CA LEU A 90 -0.12 4.83 0.27
C LEU A 90 -1.45 4.77 -0.50
N VAL A 91 -1.41 4.84 -1.83
CA VAL A 91 -2.61 4.73 -2.67
C VAL A 91 -3.26 3.35 -2.52
N THR A 92 -2.48 2.27 -2.59
CA THR A 92 -3.00 0.90 -2.43
C THR A 92 -3.65 0.70 -1.07
N PHE A 93 -3.03 1.25 -0.01
CA PHE A 93 -3.58 1.21 1.34
C PHE A 93 -4.92 1.98 1.45
N LEU A 94 -5.03 3.17 0.84
CA LEU A 94 -6.28 3.94 0.79
C LEU A 94 -7.36 3.23 -0.02
N VAL A 95 -6.97 2.60 -1.13
CA VAL A 95 -7.87 1.83 -1.99
C VAL A 95 -8.38 0.60 -1.25
N LEU A 96 -7.52 -0.15 -0.58
CA LEU A 96 -7.90 -1.28 0.28
C LEU A 96 -8.83 -0.83 1.41
N LYS A 97 -8.57 0.33 2.02
CA LYS A 97 -9.48 0.95 3.00
C LYS A 97 -10.86 1.21 2.41
N ALA A 98 -10.91 1.86 1.25
CA ALA A 98 -12.14 2.22 0.58
C ALA A 98 -12.93 0.96 0.21
N PHE A 99 -12.28 -0.05 -0.33
CA PHE A 99 -12.90 -1.34 -0.62
C PHE A 99 -13.40 -2.04 0.63
N CYS A 100 -12.62 -2.09 1.72
CA CYS A 100 -13.13 -2.72 2.94
C CYS A 100 -14.30 -1.94 3.55
N SER A 101 -14.26 -0.60 3.53
CA SER A 101 -15.38 0.24 3.95
C SER A 101 -16.61 0.17 3.04
N TYR A 102 -16.46 -0.31 1.80
CA TYR A 102 -17.54 -0.51 0.85
C TYR A 102 -18.16 -1.91 0.95
N LEU A 103 -17.36 -2.91 1.34
CA LEU A 103 -17.73 -4.33 1.37
C LEU A 103 -18.29 -4.77 2.73
N PHE A 104 -18.02 -4.02 3.80
CA PHE A 104 -18.56 -4.20 5.16
C PHE A 104 -19.43 -3.01 5.57
#